data_AF-A0A4R2NW24-F1
#
_entry.id   AF-A0A4R2NW24-F1
#
_cell.length_a   1.000
_cell.length_b   1.000
_cell.length_c   1.000
_cell.angle_alpha   90.00
_cell.angle_beta   90.00
_cell.angle_gamma   90.00
#
_symmetry.space_group_name_H-M   'P 1'
#
loop_
_entity.id
_entity.type
_entity.pdbx_description
1 polymer ?
#
loop_
_entity_poly.entity_id
_entity_poly.type
_entity_poly.pdbx_seq_one_letter_code
_entity_poly.pdbx_strand_id
1 'polypeptide(L)'
;MTILKIARLAAFGAALLPAVAQAQGITVTTVEMDTVRQVVAAAGCTVADEDTAMAVEAASGFERTLLAAVVSEMVERGEIVLLDQEGAFRLTSGDCAN
;
A
#
# COMPACT_ATOMS: atom_id res chain seq x y z
N MET A 1 -34.20 -42.83 -16.72
CA MET A 1 -33.50 -43.70 -15.75
C MET A 1 -32.51 -42.81 -15.01
N THR A 2 -32.90 -42.44 -13.80
CA THR A 2 -32.34 -41.37 -12.97
C THR A 2 -31.41 -42.00 -11.96
N ILE A 3 -30.10 -41.70 -11.95
CA ILE A 3 -29.27 -41.90 -10.75
C ILE A 3 -28.33 -40.70 -10.58
N LEU A 4 -28.86 -39.80 -9.76
CA LEU A 4 -28.29 -38.61 -9.17
C LEU A 4 -27.38 -39.07 -8.00
N LYS A 5 -26.07 -38.87 -8.08
CA LYS A 5 -25.16 -39.04 -6.92
C LYS A 5 -24.94 -37.67 -6.29
N ILE A 6 -25.87 -37.26 -5.44
CA ILE A 6 -25.79 -36.07 -4.59
C ILE A 6 -25.35 -36.47 -3.18
N ALA A 7 -24.65 -35.51 -2.57
CA ALA A 7 -24.39 -35.31 -1.14
C ALA A 7 -23.17 -36.02 -0.56
N ARG A 8 -22.11 -35.24 -0.33
CA ARG A 8 -21.79 -34.72 1.02
C ARG A 8 -20.52 -33.87 0.97
N LEU A 9 -20.69 -32.56 0.96
CA LEU A 9 -19.73 -31.58 1.48
C LEU A 9 -20.62 -30.48 2.08
N ALA A 10 -21.12 -30.72 3.30
CA ALA A 10 -20.50 -30.23 4.52
C ALA A 10 -20.32 -28.71 4.42
N ALA A 11 -21.37 -28.03 4.88
CA ALA A 11 -21.38 -26.63 5.22
C ALA A 11 -20.19 -26.32 6.13
N PHE A 12 -19.24 -25.56 5.62
CA PHE A 12 -18.43 -24.66 6.42
C PHE A 12 -18.87 -23.25 6.04
N GLY A 13 -19.61 -22.63 6.94
CA GLY A 13 -19.78 -21.18 6.96
C GLY A 13 -18.41 -20.55 7.15
N ALA A 14 -17.74 -20.24 6.04
CA ALA A 14 -16.66 -19.28 6.02
C ALA A 14 -17.31 -17.90 6.00
N ALA A 15 -17.16 -17.20 7.12
CA ALA A 15 -17.53 -15.82 7.28
C ALA A 15 -17.03 -14.98 6.09
N LEU A 16 -17.84 -14.00 5.71
CA LEU A 16 -17.47 -12.88 4.85
C LEU A 16 -16.21 -12.21 5.40
N LEU A 17 -15.04 -12.61 4.90
CA LEU A 17 -13.85 -11.79 4.95
C LEU A 17 -13.77 -11.08 3.61
N PRO A 18 -13.80 -9.74 3.57
CA PRO A 18 -13.44 -9.04 2.37
C PRO A 18 -12.00 -9.43 2.02
N ALA A 19 -11.83 -9.81 0.77
CA ALA A 19 -10.55 -10.10 0.16
C ALA A 19 -9.55 -8.98 0.47
N VAL A 20 -8.59 -9.24 1.36
CA VAL A 20 -7.31 -8.59 1.27
C VAL A 20 -6.42 -9.55 0.51
N ALA A 21 -6.26 -9.24 -0.76
CA ALA A 21 -5.24 -9.80 -1.62
C ALA A 21 -3.87 -9.43 -1.05
N GLN A 22 -3.45 -10.10 0.03
CA GLN A 22 -2.11 -9.96 0.57
C GLN A 22 -1.22 -11.00 -0.12
N ALA A 23 -0.02 -10.56 -0.49
CA ALA A 23 1.05 -11.26 -1.19
C ALA A 23 0.99 -11.24 -2.73
N GLN A 24 0.99 -10.03 -3.32
CA GLN A 24 1.96 -9.82 -4.40
C GLN A 24 3.34 -9.89 -3.72
N GLY A 25 4.19 -10.87 -4.04
CA GLY A 25 5.46 -11.15 -3.36
C GLY A 25 6.55 -10.07 -3.52
N ILE A 26 6.18 -8.79 -3.53
CA ILE A 26 7.09 -7.65 -3.58
C ILE A 26 7.71 -7.53 -2.19
N THR A 27 9.02 -7.76 -2.10
CA THR A 27 9.78 -7.57 -0.87
C THR A 27 10.28 -6.12 -0.85
N VAL A 28 9.73 -5.31 0.05
CA VAL A 28 10.19 -3.93 0.26
C VAL A 28 11.49 -3.93 1.04
N THR A 29 12.47 -3.21 0.53
CA THR A 29 13.79 -3.03 1.14
C THR A 29 13.87 -1.71 1.90
N THR A 30 14.85 -1.60 2.81
CA THR A 30 15.12 -0.35 3.53
C THR A 30 15.56 0.77 2.59
N VAL A 31 16.29 0.43 1.52
CA VAL A 31 16.75 1.40 0.51
C VAL A 31 15.55 2.02 -0.22
N GLU A 32 14.54 1.23 -0.57
CA GLU A 32 13.34 1.75 -1.24
C GLU A 32 12.54 2.68 -0.32
N MET A 33 12.39 2.31 0.96
CA MET A 33 11.79 3.20 1.96
C MET A 33 12.59 4.49 2.14
N ASP A 34 13.93 4.41 2.21
CA ASP A 34 14.79 5.60 2.31
C ASP A 34 14.67 6.53 1.10
N THR A 35 14.51 5.97 -0.11
CA THR A 35 14.24 6.76 -1.32
C THR A 35 12.90 7.48 -1.20
N VAL A 36 11.82 6.79 -0.80
CA VAL A 36 10.50 7.44 -0.63
C VAL A 36 10.55 8.53 0.44
N ARG A 37 11.23 8.30 1.58
CA ARG A 37 11.43 9.33 2.61
C ARG A 37 12.07 10.59 2.04
N GLN A 38 13.18 10.43 1.31
CA GLN A 38 13.92 11.56 0.73
C GLN A 38 13.08 12.31 -0.30
N VAL A 39 12.41 11.58 -1.20
CA VAL A 39 11.59 12.18 -2.26
C VAL A 39 10.38 12.91 -1.70
N VAL A 40 9.67 12.31 -0.73
CA VAL A 40 8.51 12.95 -0.09
C VAL A 40 8.93 14.14 0.77
N ALA A 41 10.07 14.06 1.47
CA ALA A 41 10.63 15.20 2.19
C ALA A 41 10.97 16.35 1.23
N ALA A 42 11.57 16.05 0.07
CA ALA A 42 11.86 17.04 -0.97
C ALA A 42 10.58 17.64 -1.59
N ALA A 43 9.49 16.86 -1.64
CA ALA A 43 8.17 17.31 -2.09
C ALA A 43 7.40 18.12 -1.04
N GLY A 44 7.94 18.33 0.16
CA GLY A 44 7.29 19.11 1.22
C GLY A 44 6.53 18.28 2.27
N CYS A 45 6.94 17.02 2.47
CA CYS A 45 6.44 16.09 3.50
C CYS A 45 5.00 15.59 3.33
N THR A 46 4.24 16.16 2.40
CA THR A 46 2.83 15.82 2.16
C THR A 46 2.61 15.59 0.68
N VAL A 47 1.97 14.47 0.35
CA VAL A 47 1.40 14.18 -0.96
C VAL A 47 -0.09 14.40 -0.81
N ALA A 48 -0.61 15.48 -1.40
CA ALA A 48 -1.99 15.92 -1.18
C ALA A 48 -2.87 15.77 -2.41
N ASP A 49 -2.27 15.63 -3.59
CA ASP A 49 -2.94 15.64 -4.89
C ASP A 49 -2.19 14.76 -5.90
N GLU A 50 -2.80 14.58 -7.06
CA GLU A 50 -2.24 13.75 -8.14
C GLU A 50 -0.93 14.32 -8.69
N ASP A 51 -0.78 15.66 -8.74
CA ASP A 51 0.44 16.31 -9.25
C ASP A 51 1.64 16.01 -8.35
N THR A 52 1.47 16.13 -7.03
CA THR A 52 2.50 15.78 -6.04
C THR A 52 2.77 14.28 -6.02
N ALA A 53 1.74 13.43 -6.17
CA ALA A 53 1.91 11.99 -6.28
C ALA A 53 2.73 11.60 -7.52
N MET A 54 2.43 12.19 -8.67
CA MET A 54 3.17 12.00 -9.91
C MET A 54 4.62 12.47 -9.79
N ALA A 55 4.87 13.59 -9.09
CA ALA A 55 6.23 14.06 -8.84
C ALA A 55 7.03 13.06 -7.98
N VAL A 56 6.40 12.46 -6.96
CA VAL A 56 7.02 11.42 -6.12
C VAL A 56 7.26 10.13 -6.91
N GLU A 57 6.30 9.69 -7.73
CA GLU A 57 6.47 8.56 -8.65
C GLU A 57 7.67 8.79 -9.59
N ALA A 58 7.72 9.96 -10.25
CA ALA A 58 8.79 10.29 -11.19
C ALA A 58 10.16 10.43 -10.52
N ALA A 59 10.23 11.05 -9.34
CA ALA A 59 11.49 11.28 -8.63
C ALA A 59 12.04 10.02 -7.94
N SER A 60 11.16 9.11 -7.49
CA SER A 60 11.59 7.83 -6.92
C SER A 60 12.09 6.86 -8.00
N GLY A 61 11.57 6.97 -9.23
CA GLY A 61 11.88 6.03 -10.32
C GLY A 61 11.30 4.64 -10.11
N PHE A 62 10.36 4.49 -9.17
CA PHE A 62 9.72 3.21 -8.87
C PHE A 62 8.50 2.98 -9.76
N GLU A 63 8.31 1.72 -10.15
CA GLU A 63 7.04 1.27 -10.70
C GLU A 63 5.92 1.49 -9.68
N ARG A 64 4.73 1.84 -10.15
CA ARG A 64 3.58 2.19 -9.28
C ARG A 64 3.25 1.09 -8.26
N THR A 65 3.40 -0.18 -8.64
CA THR A 65 3.16 -1.32 -7.74
C THR A 65 4.19 -1.42 -6.62
N LEU A 66 5.46 -1.14 -6.91
CA LEU A 66 6.52 -1.08 -5.90
C LEU A 66 6.30 0.13 -4.99
N LEU A 67 6.02 1.30 -5.55
CA LEU A 67 5.76 2.50 -4.74
C LEU A 67 4.58 2.28 -3.79
N ALA A 68 3.47 1.69 -4.26
CA ALA A 68 2.33 1.36 -3.41
C ALA A 68 2.70 0.38 -2.30
N ALA A 69 3.53 -0.64 -2.59
CA ALA A 69 4.02 -1.58 -1.58
C ALA A 69 4.91 -0.87 -0.54
N VAL A 70 5.81 0.02 -0.97
CA VAL A 70 6.68 0.80 -0.08
C VAL A 70 5.86 1.73 0.82
N VAL A 71 4.91 2.47 0.26
CA VAL A 71 4.02 3.35 1.03
C VAL A 71 3.20 2.53 2.04
N SER A 72 2.67 1.37 1.64
CA SER A 72 1.94 0.48 2.55
C SER A 72 2.80 -0.01 3.71
N GLU A 73 4.03 -0.46 3.44
CA GLU A 73 4.98 -0.89 4.47
C GLU A 73 5.33 0.28 5.43
N MET A 74 5.49 1.48 4.90
CA MET A 74 5.77 2.68 5.71
C MET A 74 4.56 3.11 6.57
N VAL A 75 3.32 2.90 6.09
CA VAL A 75 2.10 3.09 6.89
C VAL A 75 2.06 2.09 8.04
N GLU A 76 2.35 0.80 7.78
CA GLU A 76 2.40 -0.24 8.83
C GLU A 76 3.46 0.06 9.90
N ARG A 77 4.56 0.71 9.50
CA ARG A 77 5.63 1.18 10.41
C ARG A 77 5.30 2.48 11.14
N GLY A 78 4.17 3.12 10.85
CA GLY A 78 3.77 4.40 11.44
C GLY A 78 4.59 5.59 10.96
N GLU A 79 5.27 5.46 9.82
CA GLU A 79 6.06 6.54 9.22
C GLU A 79 5.26 7.40 8.27
N ILE A 80 4.11 6.90 7.79
CA ILE A 80 3.18 7.62 6.94
C ILE A 80 1.79 7.59 7.57
N VAL A 81 1.09 8.72 7.51
CA VAL A 81 -0.33 8.83 7.85
C VAL A 81 -1.11 9.11 6.57
N LEU A 82 -2.11 8.26 6.28
CA LEU A 82 -3.04 8.46 5.17
C LEU A 82 -3.98 9.62 5.49
N LEU A 83 -4.28 10.45 4.48
CA LEU A 83 -5.21 11.56 4.58
C LEU A 83 -6.58 11.15 4.02
N ASP A 84 -7.60 11.98 4.24
CA ASP A 84 -8.99 11.68 3.82
C ASP A 84 -9.18 11.61 2.29
N GLN A 85 -8.18 12.04 1.51
CA GLN A 85 -8.20 11.98 0.05
C GLN A 85 -7.49 10.72 -0.45
N GLU A 86 -8.03 10.12 -1.52
CA GLU A 86 -7.49 8.90 -2.10
C GLU A 86 -6.04 9.13 -2.57
N GLY A 87 -5.13 8.27 -2.11
CA GLY A 87 -3.69 8.37 -2.43
C GLY A 87 -2.95 9.49 -1.70
N ALA A 88 -3.62 10.33 -0.94
CA ALA A 88 -2.99 11.41 -0.19
C ALA A 88 -2.43 10.90 1.15
N PHE A 89 -1.24 11.35 1.49
CA PHE A 89 -0.56 10.94 2.71
C PHE A 89 0.47 11.98 3.18
N ARG A 90 0.84 11.89 4.47
CA ARG A 90 1.89 12.71 5.07
C ARG A 90 2.98 11.82 5.64
N LEU A 91 4.25 12.13 5.34
CA LEU A 91 5.39 11.53 6.02
C LEU A 91 5.50 12.12 7.42
N THR A 92 5.67 11.27 8.43
CA THR A 92 5.79 11.64 9.84
C THR A 92 7.10 11.21 10.48
N SER A 93 8.05 10.75 9.66
CA SER A 93 9.40 10.35 10.08
C SER A 93 10.49 11.29 9.52
N GLY A 94 11.70 11.21 10.09
CA GLY A 94 12.86 11.98 9.65
C GLY A 94 12.62 13.49 9.69
N ASP A 95 13.01 14.18 8.61
CA ASP A 95 12.86 15.64 8.45
C ASP A 95 11.39 16.11 8.45
N CYS A 96 10.45 15.18 8.30
CA CYS A 96 9.01 15.42 8.29
C CYS A 96 8.32 15.07 9.63
N ALA A 97 9.10 14.78 10.69
CA ALA A 97 8.57 14.61 12.03
C ALA A 97 8.18 15.97 12.64
N ASN A 98 6.98 16.46 12.32
CA ASN A 98 6.35 17.64 12.94
C ASN A 98 4.87 17.40 13.29
#